data_AF-A0AA40GWP8-F1
#
_entry.id   AF-A0AA40GWP8-F1
#
_cell.length_a   1.000
_cell.length_b   1.000
_cell.length_c   1.000
_cell.angle_alpha   90.00
_cell.angle_beta   90.00
_cell.angle_gamma   90.00
#
_symmetry.space_group_name_H-M   'P 1'
#
loop_
_entity.id
_entity.type
_entity.pdbx_description
1 polymer ?
#
loop_
_entity_poly.entity_id
_entity_poly.type
_entity_poly.pdbx_seq_one_letter_code
_entity_poly.pdbx_strand_id
1 'polypeptide(L)'
;RHEKSMLFHSTPVKPESLEDLWENLSLKPANTPQVNISDSLSRRVINEVWQEQTIARLLQLVDLPLLESLLEHQEIRPQLPQPRKGTGCVITSNYLDREILKAFSDSQTDEWLSAAIDCLEYLPDHMVVDISRNLPDQPDKADTWKLLLFENIGRYYGQKKEPLLSHASEIHSGIAELLVNGKMEQSLEAVQLYLKLLDSQVREEFRRLLYFMAVAAHNSELKLQKESDNRMVVKRTFCKAIINNKTLSRGKTDLLILFLVDHQKDVLKIPGTLHKMVSNKLVALQKGQDPSKITGYTFCQKLDEREYRSNTEKTTKDELLSLLKAIDEDSKLSDKERKRLLGQFHSSNPSIFMQYFGDRVTNMCV
;
A
#
# COMPACT_ATOMS: atom_id res chain seq x y z
N ARG A 1 -34.79 -52.33 -49.58
CA ARG A 1 -35.23 -53.39 -48.64
C ARG A 1 -34.59 -53.06 -47.29
N HIS A 2 -35.42 -52.49 -46.41
CA HIS A 2 -35.32 -52.29 -44.95
C HIS A 2 -34.05 -51.71 -44.30
N GLU A 3 -34.18 -50.42 -43.92
CA GLU A 3 -33.63 -49.82 -42.71
C GLU A 3 -34.20 -50.50 -41.45
N LYS A 4 -33.40 -50.57 -40.38
CA LYS A 4 -33.92 -50.73 -39.02
C LYS A 4 -33.07 -49.92 -38.03
N SER A 5 -33.68 -48.82 -37.60
CA SER A 5 -33.32 -47.99 -36.46
C SER A 5 -33.38 -48.79 -35.15
N MET A 6 -32.41 -48.58 -34.25
CA MET A 6 -32.50 -49.03 -32.85
C MET A 6 -32.65 -47.82 -31.94
N LEU A 7 -33.80 -47.81 -31.26
CA LEU A 7 -34.26 -46.84 -30.28
C LEU A 7 -33.49 -47.00 -28.96
N PHE A 8 -33.01 -45.87 -28.42
CA PHE A 8 -32.58 -45.76 -27.03
C PHE A 8 -33.82 -45.64 -26.14
N HIS A 9 -33.96 -46.56 -25.19
CA HIS A 9 -35.01 -46.50 -24.17
C HIS A 9 -34.61 -45.54 -23.05
N SER A 10 -35.40 -44.48 -22.87
CA SER A 10 -35.38 -43.56 -21.74
C SER A 10 -36.17 -44.16 -20.56
N THR A 11 -35.51 -44.31 -19.41
CA THR A 11 -36.17 -44.61 -18.13
C THR A 11 -36.68 -43.32 -17.47
N PRO A 12 -37.87 -43.33 -16.82
CA PRO A 12 -38.49 -42.13 -16.29
C PRO A 12 -37.99 -41.82 -14.88
N VAL A 13 -37.34 -40.67 -14.70
CA VAL A 13 -36.99 -40.13 -13.38
C VAL A 13 -38.25 -39.48 -12.80
N LYS A 14 -38.74 -40.00 -11.66
CA LYS A 14 -39.76 -39.33 -10.84
C LYS A 14 -39.13 -38.15 -10.10
N PRO A 15 -39.85 -37.03 -9.87
CA PRO A 15 -39.34 -35.94 -9.07
C PRO A 15 -39.41 -36.31 -7.58
N GLU A 16 -38.26 -36.42 -6.92
CA GLU A 16 -38.17 -36.45 -5.46
C GLU A 16 -38.61 -35.06 -4.93
N SER A 17 -39.52 -35.03 -3.96
CA SER A 17 -40.04 -33.77 -3.42
C SER A 17 -38.99 -33.09 -2.54
N LEU A 18 -39.02 -31.77 -2.52
CA LEU A 18 -38.08 -30.93 -1.77
C LEU A 18 -38.10 -31.20 -0.26
N GLU A 19 -39.16 -31.79 0.28
CA GLU A 19 -39.25 -32.20 1.69
C GLU A 19 -38.30 -33.37 2.04
N ASP A 20 -38.07 -34.32 1.13
CA ASP A 20 -37.17 -35.48 1.37
C ASP A 20 -35.68 -35.08 1.40
N LEU A 21 -35.32 -33.98 0.74
CA LEU A 21 -33.96 -33.43 0.79
C LEU A 21 -33.67 -32.68 2.11
N TRP A 22 -34.71 -32.16 2.76
CA TRP A 22 -34.58 -31.43 4.04
C TRP A 22 -34.39 -32.37 5.24
N GLU A 23 -35.04 -33.53 5.25
CA GLU A 23 -34.87 -34.56 6.30
C GLU A 23 -33.44 -35.14 6.33
N ASN A 24 -32.72 -35.12 5.21
CA ASN A 24 -31.36 -35.68 5.10
C ASN A 24 -30.23 -34.70 5.47
N LEU A 25 -30.54 -33.44 5.79
CA LEU A 25 -29.56 -32.43 6.24
C LEU A 25 -29.25 -32.55 7.74
N SER A 26 -28.96 -33.77 8.21
CA SER A 26 -28.47 -33.98 9.57
C SER A 26 -27.03 -33.46 9.68
N LEU A 27 -26.87 -32.23 10.19
CA LEU A 27 -25.59 -31.60 10.55
C LEU A 27 -24.93 -32.32 11.73
N LYS A 28 -24.43 -33.53 11.52
CA LYS A 28 -23.39 -34.11 12.37
C LYS A 28 -22.04 -33.75 11.74
N PRO A 29 -21.12 -33.08 12.47
CA PRO A 29 -19.81 -32.77 11.93
C PRO A 29 -19.12 -34.10 11.58
N ALA A 30 -18.78 -34.27 10.30
CA ALA A 30 -17.94 -35.38 9.88
C ALA A 30 -16.60 -35.23 10.60
N ASN A 31 -16.23 -36.23 11.41
CA ASN A 31 -14.92 -36.32 12.03
C ASN A 31 -13.87 -36.39 10.92
N THR A 32 -13.28 -35.24 10.61
CA THR A 32 -12.05 -35.16 9.83
C THR A 32 -10.93 -35.75 10.68
N PRO A 33 -9.97 -36.50 10.09
CA PRO A 33 -8.81 -36.95 10.83
C PRO A 33 -8.12 -35.70 11.40
N GLN A 34 -7.98 -35.64 12.72
CA GLN A 34 -7.32 -34.57 13.44
C GLN A 34 -5.90 -34.39 12.87
N VAL A 35 -5.73 -33.43 11.98
CA VAL A 35 -4.45 -32.79 11.76
C VAL A 35 -4.18 -32.04 13.05
N ASN A 36 -3.13 -32.40 13.78
CA ASN A 36 -2.73 -31.76 15.03
C ASN A 36 -2.62 -30.24 14.84
N ILE A 37 -3.64 -29.50 15.27
CA ILE A 37 -3.68 -28.03 15.32
C ILE A 37 -2.94 -27.60 16.59
N SER A 38 -1.63 -27.86 16.65
CA SER A 38 -0.80 -27.44 17.79
C SER A 38 0.22 -26.35 17.46
N ASP A 39 0.36 -25.90 16.20
CA ASP A 39 1.31 -24.82 15.82
C ASP A 39 0.69 -23.77 14.85
N SER A 40 -0.57 -23.37 15.05
CA SER A 40 -1.11 -22.22 14.31
C SER A 40 -0.60 -20.91 14.92
N LEU A 41 0.16 -20.11 14.16
CA LEU A 41 0.59 -18.77 14.55
C LEU A 41 -0.60 -17.92 15.02
N SER A 42 -0.39 -17.08 16.04
CA SER A 42 -1.46 -16.20 16.54
C SER A 42 -1.87 -15.16 15.48
N ARG A 43 -3.14 -14.72 15.51
CA ARG A 43 -3.64 -13.66 14.61
C ARG A 43 -2.83 -12.37 14.71
N ARG A 44 -2.31 -12.07 15.91
CA ARG A 44 -1.45 -10.91 16.15
C ARG A 44 -0.15 -11.02 15.35
N VAL A 45 0.55 -12.15 15.45
CA VAL A 45 1.78 -12.42 14.71
C VAL A 45 1.54 -12.36 13.19
N ILE A 46 0.40 -12.91 12.72
CA ILE A 46 0.05 -12.83 11.30
C ILE A 46 -0.11 -11.38 10.85
N ASN A 47 -0.83 -10.55 11.62
CA ASN A 47 -1.03 -9.14 11.30
C ASN A 47 0.28 -8.34 11.34
N GLU A 48 1.14 -8.60 12.32
CA GLU A 48 2.47 -8.00 12.44
C GLU A 48 3.32 -8.36 11.21
N VAL A 49 3.35 -9.63 10.80
CA VAL A 49 4.06 -10.06 9.57
C VAL A 49 3.53 -9.35 8.33
N TRP A 50 2.21 -9.26 8.16
CA TRP A 50 1.61 -8.53 7.03
C TRP A 50 2.05 -7.08 7.01
N GLN A 51 2.02 -6.42 8.17
CA GLN A 51 2.39 -5.02 8.28
C GLN A 51 3.87 -4.79 8.03
N GLU A 52 4.74 -5.54 8.70
CA GLU A 52 6.20 -5.45 8.53
C GLU A 52 6.62 -5.67 7.08
N GLN A 53 6.07 -6.70 6.42
CA GLN A 53 6.38 -6.95 5.00
C GLN A 53 5.84 -5.84 4.09
N THR A 54 4.68 -5.26 4.42
CA THR A 54 4.12 -4.13 3.66
C THR A 54 5.02 -2.91 3.76
N ILE A 55 5.41 -2.52 4.98
CA ILE A 55 6.28 -1.36 5.22
C ILE A 55 7.66 -1.59 4.60
N ALA A 56 8.28 -2.75 4.83
CA ALA A 56 9.59 -3.07 4.29
C ALA A 56 9.61 -2.99 2.76
N ARG A 57 8.61 -3.57 2.09
CA ARG A 57 8.52 -3.52 0.63
C ARG A 57 8.26 -2.11 0.11
N LEU A 58 7.41 -1.35 0.79
CA LEU A 58 7.09 0.03 0.41
C LEU A 58 8.32 0.94 0.49
N LEU A 59 9.07 0.87 1.59
CA LEU A 59 10.32 1.62 1.74
C LEU A 59 11.35 1.25 0.67
N GLN A 60 11.40 -0.03 0.28
CA GLN A 60 12.30 -0.54 -0.75
C GLN A 60 11.95 -0.04 -2.17
N LEU A 61 10.68 0.27 -2.45
CA LEU A 61 10.24 0.79 -3.74
C LEU A 61 10.46 2.30 -3.86
N VAL A 62 10.30 3.01 -2.75
CA VAL A 62 10.24 4.48 -2.70
C VAL A 62 11.62 5.08 -2.35
N ASP A 63 12.62 4.23 -2.11
CA ASP A 63 14.02 4.60 -1.77
C ASP A 63 14.13 5.63 -0.63
N LEU A 64 13.23 5.57 0.35
CA LEU A 64 13.24 6.47 1.51
C LEU A 64 14.00 5.85 2.69
N PRO A 65 14.94 6.56 3.34
CA PRO A 65 15.45 6.15 4.65
C PRO A 65 14.27 6.14 5.64
N LEU A 66 14.25 5.16 6.55
CA LEU A 66 13.14 4.79 7.44
C LEU A 66 12.20 5.96 7.81
N LEU A 67 10.90 5.77 7.56
CA LEU A 67 9.85 6.70 7.97
C LEU A 67 9.39 6.39 9.39
N GLU A 68 9.87 7.16 10.37
CA GLU A 68 9.36 7.13 11.76
C GLU A 68 7.84 7.33 11.80
N SER A 69 7.28 8.15 10.89
CA SER A 69 5.84 8.38 10.76
C SER A 69 5.04 7.09 10.54
N LEU A 70 5.54 6.12 9.76
CA LEU A 70 4.86 4.84 9.55
C LEU A 70 4.86 3.93 10.79
N LEU A 71 5.83 4.13 11.69
CA LEU A 71 5.99 3.36 12.93
C LEU A 71 5.21 4.02 14.08
N GLU A 72 5.22 5.35 14.18
CA GLU A 72 4.55 6.14 15.23
C GLU A 72 3.02 6.11 15.16
N HIS A 73 2.43 5.95 13.97
CA HIS A 73 0.97 5.86 13.80
C HIS A 73 0.31 4.69 14.56
N GLN A 74 1.09 3.82 15.22
CA GLN A 74 0.60 2.71 16.02
C GLN A 74 0.55 2.96 17.53
N GLU A 75 1.38 3.84 18.10
CA GLU A 75 1.46 3.94 19.56
C GLU A 75 0.31 4.75 20.18
N ILE A 76 -0.36 5.59 19.39
CA ILE A 76 -1.42 6.47 19.89
C ILE A 76 -2.71 6.23 19.13
N ARG A 77 -3.51 5.27 19.60
CA ARG A 77 -4.98 5.34 19.54
C ARG A 77 -5.56 4.41 20.59
N PRO A 78 -5.99 4.93 21.76
CA PRO A 78 -7.02 4.28 22.54
C PRO A 78 -8.18 4.00 21.58
N GLN A 79 -8.80 2.82 21.68
CA GLN A 79 -10.08 2.59 21.02
C GLN A 79 -11.04 3.67 21.51
N LEU A 80 -11.22 4.73 20.72
CA LEU A 80 -12.33 5.64 20.88
C LEU A 80 -13.58 4.76 20.87
N PRO A 81 -14.55 5.00 21.76
CA PRO A 81 -15.78 4.23 21.78
C PRO A 81 -16.32 4.26 20.35
N GLN A 82 -16.41 3.09 19.73
CA GLN A 82 -17.27 2.96 18.56
C GLN A 82 -18.60 3.59 18.96
N PRO A 83 -19.22 4.44 18.12
CA PRO A 83 -20.62 4.73 18.31
C PRO A 83 -21.28 3.36 18.25
N ARG A 84 -21.64 2.84 19.43
CA ARG A 84 -22.48 1.66 19.53
C ARG A 84 -23.65 1.98 18.63
N LYS A 85 -23.84 1.20 17.56
CA LYS A 85 -25.15 1.10 16.93
C LYS A 85 -26.08 0.74 18.07
N GLY A 86 -26.75 1.75 18.61
CA GLY A 86 -27.71 1.57 19.67
C GLY A 86 -28.74 0.61 19.13
N THR A 87 -28.79 -0.59 19.70
CA THR A 87 -29.90 -1.51 19.55
C THR A 87 -31.10 -0.80 20.18
N GLY A 88 -31.78 -0.02 19.36
CA GLY A 88 -32.76 0.97 19.73
C GLY A 88 -33.09 1.74 18.46
N CYS A 89 -33.88 1.10 17.59
CA CYS A 89 -34.38 1.68 16.35
C CYS A 89 -35.27 2.89 16.69
N VAL A 90 -34.65 4.04 16.90
CA VAL A 90 -35.29 5.33 16.71
C VAL A 90 -35.06 5.65 15.24
N ILE A 91 -36.05 5.36 14.40
CA ILE A 91 -36.07 5.79 13.01
C ILE A 91 -36.12 7.33 13.05
N THR A 92 -34.95 7.95 13.07
CA THR A 92 -34.83 9.38 12.81
C THR A 92 -35.10 9.59 11.31
N SER A 93 -35.72 10.71 10.94
CA SER A 93 -36.06 11.02 9.53
C SER A 93 -34.86 10.84 8.60
N ASN A 94 -33.65 11.09 9.10
CA ASN A 94 -32.38 10.99 8.39
C ASN A 94 -32.06 9.57 7.87
N TYR A 95 -32.57 8.52 8.52
CA TYR A 95 -32.38 7.14 8.05
C TYR A 95 -33.25 6.84 6.83
N LEU A 96 -34.48 7.36 6.82
CA LEU A 96 -35.43 7.16 5.71
C LEU A 96 -34.91 7.79 4.42
N ASP A 97 -34.36 9.01 4.48
CA ASP A 97 -33.80 9.68 3.30
C ASP A 97 -32.66 8.89 2.65
N ARG A 98 -31.81 8.23 3.44
CA ARG A 98 -30.72 7.36 2.94
C ARG A 98 -31.26 6.11 2.25
N GLU A 99 -32.27 5.48 2.84
CA GLU A 99 -32.92 4.30 2.27
C GLU A 99 -33.70 4.65 0.98
N ILE A 100 -34.37 5.82 0.94
CA ILE A 100 -35.06 6.32 -0.26
C ILE A 100 -34.06 6.50 -1.41
N LEU A 101 -32.91 7.13 -1.14
CA LEU A 101 -31.87 7.34 -2.15
C LEU A 101 -31.26 6.03 -2.64
N LYS A 102 -31.08 5.04 -1.75
CA LYS A 102 -30.64 3.69 -2.13
C LYS A 102 -31.67 2.97 -3.00
N ALA A 103 -32.93 2.91 -2.56
CA ALA A 103 -34.00 2.29 -3.32
C ALA A 103 -34.19 2.93 -4.70
N PHE A 104 -34.03 4.25 -4.78
CA PHE A 104 -34.07 4.96 -6.06
C PHE A 104 -32.88 4.57 -6.96
N SER A 105 -31.66 4.54 -6.43
CA SER A 105 -30.49 4.07 -7.18
C SER A 105 -30.65 2.65 -7.71
N ASP A 106 -31.17 1.73 -6.89
CA ASP A 106 -31.37 0.33 -7.25
C ASP A 106 -32.40 0.18 -8.40
N SER A 107 -33.34 1.12 -8.52
CA SER A 107 -34.32 1.14 -9.61
C SER A 107 -33.78 1.61 -10.96
N GLN A 108 -32.72 2.43 -10.98
CA GLN A 108 -32.25 3.11 -12.20
C GLN A 108 -31.19 2.32 -12.98
N THR A 109 -30.61 1.26 -12.41
CA THR A 109 -29.53 0.43 -13.03
C THR A 109 -28.31 1.23 -13.54
N ASP A 110 -28.09 2.43 -13.00
CA ASP A 110 -27.03 3.34 -13.43
C ASP A 110 -25.81 3.25 -12.49
N GLU A 111 -24.67 2.81 -13.02
CA GLU A 111 -23.41 2.66 -12.29
C GLU A 111 -22.89 3.99 -11.73
N TRP A 112 -23.08 5.09 -12.46
CA TRP A 112 -22.64 6.41 -12.00
C TRP A 112 -23.39 6.82 -10.74
N LEU A 113 -24.69 6.54 -10.76
CA LEU A 113 -25.59 6.92 -9.70
C LEU A 113 -25.40 6.09 -8.44
N SER A 114 -25.26 4.78 -8.57
CA SER A 114 -24.96 3.91 -7.43
C SER A 114 -23.65 4.30 -6.76
N ALA A 115 -22.61 4.60 -7.55
CA ALA A 115 -21.34 5.09 -7.02
C ALA A 115 -21.48 6.43 -6.28
N ALA A 116 -22.33 7.33 -6.75
CA ALA A 116 -22.61 8.60 -6.09
C ALA A 116 -23.35 8.42 -4.76
N ILE A 117 -24.37 7.55 -4.72
CA ILE A 117 -25.14 7.24 -3.51
C ILE A 117 -24.28 6.54 -2.46
N ASP A 118 -23.37 5.65 -2.87
CA ASP A 118 -22.40 5.01 -1.95
C ASP A 118 -21.50 6.02 -1.24
N CYS A 119 -21.18 7.15 -1.88
CA CYS A 119 -20.41 8.23 -1.27
C CYS A 119 -21.20 9.00 -0.20
N LEU A 120 -22.54 9.04 -0.30
CA LEU A 120 -23.39 9.76 0.65
C LEU A 120 -23.37 9.14 2.05
N GLU A 121 -22.96 7.87 2.21
CA GLU A 121 -22.80 7.22 3.52
C GLU A 121 -21.81 7.98 4.43
N TYR A 122 -20.87 8.73 3.85
CA TYR A 122 -19.86 9.50 4.58
C TYR A 122 -20.21 10.99 4.73
N LEU A 123 -21.31 11.45 4.11
CA LEU A 123 -21.77 12.82 4.23
C LEU A 123 -22.61 13.01 5.50
N PRO A 124 -22.57 14.22 6.12
CA PRO A 124 -23.44 14.57 7.24
C PRO A 124 -24.92 14.45 6.88
N ASP A 125 -25.74 14.02 7.84
CA ASP A 125 -27.17 13.77 7.60
C ASP A 125 -27.92 14.97 7.02
N HIS A 126 -27.66 16.19 7.51
CA HIS A 126 -28.34 17.39 7.00
C HIS A 126 -28.12 17.59 5.49
N MET A 127 -26.91 17.32 4.99
CA MET A 127 -26.62 17.40 3.55
C MET A 127 -27.39 16.33 2.77
N VAL A 128 -27.51 15.13 3.33
CA VAL A 128 -28.23 14.02 2.68
C VAL A 128 -29.72 14.29 2.62
N VAL A 129 -30.30 14.85 3.68
CA VAL A 129 -31.69 15.31 3.72
C VAL A 129 -31.94 16.43 2.71
N ASP A 130 -31.00 17.36 2.57
CA ASP A 130 -31.10 18.42 1.57
C ASP A 130 -31.03 17.84 0.14
N ILE A 131 -30.18 16.84 -0.10
CA ILE A 131 -30.11 16.14 -1.40
C ILE A 131 -31.42 15.40 -1.71
N SER A 132 -31.97 14.64 -0.74
CA SER A 132 -33.19 13.87 -0.96
C SER A 132 -34.39 14.76 -1.23
N ARG A 133 -34.49 15.92 -0.58
CA ARG A 133 -35.60 16.87 -0.78
C ARG A 133 -35.52 17.66 -2.07
N ASN A 134 -34.33 17.75 -2.68
CA ASN A 134 -34.11 18.39 -3.97
C ASN A 134 -34.13 17.38 -5.14
N LEU A 135 -34.68 16.17 -4.92
CA LEU A 135 -34.87 15.18 -5.98
C LEU A 135 -35.82 15.75 -7.07
N PRO A 136 -35.48 15.63 -8.36
CA PRO A 136 -36.39 16.02 -9.43
C PRO A 136 -37.62 15.10 -9.46
N ASP A 137 -38.82 15.67 -9.57
CA ASP A 137 -40.08 14.92 -9.65
C ASP A 137 -40.25 14.08 -10.95
N GLN A 138 -39.35 14.23 -11.93
CA GLN A 138 -39.48 13.60 -13.25
C GLN A 138 -38.19 12.91 -13.73
N PRO A 139 -38.29 11.70 -14.34
CA PRO A 139 -37.16 10.89 -14.78
C PRO A 139 -36.37 11.49 -15.95
N ASP A 140 -36.98 12.35 -16.76
CA ASP A 140 -36.32 13.06 -17.88
C ASP A 140 -35.22 14.04 -17.44
N LYS A 141 -35.03 14.23 -16.12
CA LYS A 141 -34.01 15.08 -15.51
C LYS A 141 -32.89 14.29 -14.82
N ALA A 142 -32.66 13.03 -15.19
CA ALA A 142 -31.60 12.19 -14.62
C ALA A 142 -30.23 12.91 -14.60
N ASP A 143 -29.88 13.61 -15.66
CA ASP A 143 -28.64 14.41 -15.74
C ASP A 143 -28.59 15.55 -14.73
N THR A 144 -29.72 16.19 -14.44
CA THR A 144 -29.82 17.27 -13.44
C THR A 144 -29.49 16.74 -12.05
N TRP A 145 -29.99 15.54 -11.73
CA TRP A 145 -29.71 14.90 -10.46
C TRP A 145 -28.26 14.43 -10.32
N LYS A 146 -27.67 13.86 -11.40
CA LYS A 146 -26.25 13.53 -11.42
C LYS A 146 -25.37 14.76 -11.17
N LEU A 147 -25.68 15.89 -11.80
CA LEU A 147 -24.96 17.15 -11.56
C LEU A 147 -25.12 17.64 -10.10
N LEU A 148 -26.33 17.56 -9.54
CA LEU A 148 -26.60 17.90 -8.14
C LEU A 148 -25.76 17.05 -7.18
N LEU A 149 -25.72 15.73 -7.39
CA LEU A 149 -24.93 14.81 -6.58
C LEU A 149 -23.44 15.13 -6.67
N PHE A 150 -22.93 15.31 -7.89
CA PHE A 150 -21.53 15.66 -8.11
C PHE A 150 -21.15 16.96 -7.37
N GLU A 151 -21.99 17.99 -7.45
CA GLU A 151 -21.73 19.26 -6.78
C GLU A 151 -21.72 19.12 -5.26
N ASN A 152 -22.69 18.38 -4.67
CA ASN A 152 -22.77 18.21 -3.22
C ASN A 152 -21.62 17.35 -2.68
N ILE A 153 -21.28 16.25 -3.36
CA ILE A 153 -20.14 15.40 -3.01
C ILE A 153 -18.84 16.22 -3.13
N GLY A 154 -18.68 16.97 -4.23
CA GLY A 154 -17.55 17.87 -4.44
C GLY A 154 -17.43 18.95 -3.37
N ARG A 155 -18.55 19.53 -2.93
CA ARG A 155 -18.59 20.53 -1.87
C ARG A 155 -18.15 19.95 -0.53
N TYR A 156 -18.67 18.78 -0.16
CA TYR A 156 -18.29 18.09 1.08
C TYR A 156 -16.79 17.80 1.13
N TYR A 157 -16.27 17.13 0.10
CA TYR A 157 -14.86 16.76 0.04
C TYR A 157 -13.93 17.97 -0.14
N GLY A 158 -14.39 19.05 -0.80
CA GLY A 158 -13.67 20.30 -0.91
C GLY A 158 -13.56 21.09 0.41
N GLN A 159 -14.51 20.90 1.34
CA GLN A 159 -14.50 21.53 2.67
C GLN A 159 -13.78 20.69 3.73
N LYS A 160 -13.54 19.40 3.47
CA LYS A 160 -12.86 18.50 4.39
C LYS A 160 -11.43 19.02 4.67
N LYS A 161 -11.11 19.25 5.95
CA LYS A 161 -9.82 19.83 6.37
C LYS A 161 -8.66 18.85 6.20
N GLU A 162 -8.90 17.57 6.43
CA GLU A 162 -7.89 16.52 6.35
C GLU A 162 -8.10 15.65 5.10
N PRO A 163 -7.05 15.47 4.27
CA PRO A 163 -7.13 14.59 3.12
C PRO A 163 -7.22 13.12 3.55
N LEU A 164 -7.81 12.27 2.72
CA LEU A 164 -7.95 10.84 2.98
C LEU A 164 -6.60 10.12 3.06
N LEU A 165 -5.60 10.57 2.29
CA LEU A 165 -4.26 10.02 2.26
C LEU A 165 -3.30 10.95 3.03
N SER A 166 -3.39 10.93 4.37
CA SER A 166 -2.59 11.80 5.25
C SER A 166 -1.53 11.07 6.08
N HIS A 167 -1.61 9.73 6.21
CA HIS A 167 -0.86 8.94 7.20
C HIS A 167 0.65 8.78 6.95
N ALA A 168 1.14 9.09 5.76
CA ALA A 168 2.58 9.14 5.47
C ALA A 168 2.82 9.97 4.21
N SER A 169 2.76 11.29 4.38
CA SER A 169 2.84 12.23 3.28
C SER A 169 4.16 12.15 2.51
N GLU A 170 5.23 11.70 3.19
CA GLU A 170 6.58 11.57 2.66
C GLU A 170 6.64 10.57 1.49
N ILE A 171 5.78 9.54 1.53
CA ILE A 171 5.72 8.47 0.53
C ILE A 171 5.17 8.96 -0.80
N HIS A 172 4.29 9.97 -0.78
CA HIS A 172 3.72 10.55 -2.00
C HIS A 172 4.79 11.04 -2.97
N SER A 173 5.89 11.60 -2.45
CA SER A 173 6.99 12.09 -3.27
C SER A 173 7.66 10.96 -4.03
N GLY A 174 8.04 9.87 -3.36
CA GLY A 174 8.71 8.78 -4.07
C GLY A 174 7.77 7.97 -4.97
N ILE A 175 6.47 7.82 -4.65
CA ILE A 175 5.49 7.29 -5.61
C ILE A 175 5.41 8.19 -6.85
N ALA A 176 5.37 9.51 -6.66
CA ALA A 176 5.34 10.43 -7.79
C ALA A 176 6.64 10.40 -8.62
N GLU A 177 7.81 10.20 -8.00
CA GLU A 177 9.06 9.99 -8.74
C GLU A 177 9.02 8.70 -9.58
N LEU A 178 8.49 7.60 -9.04
CA LEU A 178 8.32 6.36 -9.81
C LEU A 178 7.43 6.59 -11.04
N LEU A 179 6.34 7.35 -10.88
CA LEU A 179 5.45 7.71 -11.98
C LEU A 179 6.13 8.60 -13.02
N VAL A 180 6.86 9.64 -12.60
CA VAL A 180 7.59 10.54 -13.50
C VAL A 180 8.67 9.78 -14.28
N ASN A 181 9.30 8.78 -13.66
CA ASN A 181 10.30 7.93 -14.29
C ASN A 181 9.70 6.78 -15.14
N GLY A 182 8.37 6.75 -15.32
CA GLY A 182 7.68 5.75 -16.15
C GLY A 182 7.64 4.33 -15.56
N LYS A 183 7.96 4.15 -14.27
CA LYS A 183 7.95 2.84 -13.61
C LYS A 183 6.54 2.49 -13.13
N MET A 184 5.63 2.25 -14.08
CA MET A 184 4.19 2.09 -13.82
C MET A 184 3.86 0.92 -12.89
N GLU A 185 4.48 -0.25 -13.10
CA GLU A 185 4.24 -1.43 -12.25
C GLU A 185 4.70 -1.22 -10.81
N GLN A 186 5.88 -0.63 -10.62
CA GLN A 186 6.41 -0.30 -9.30
C GLN A 186 5.58 0.78 -8.61
N SER A 187 5.08 1.75 -9.37
CA SER A 187 4.17 2.78 -8.86
C SER A 187 2.86 2.18 -8.38
N LEU A 188 2.27 1.26 -9.15
CA LEU A 188 1.06 0.55 -8.77
C LEU A 188 1.29 -0.28 -7.50
N GLU A 189 2.39 -1.03 -7.45
CA GLU A 189 2.77 -1.82 -6.27
C GLU A 189 2.94 -0.91 -5.03
N ALA A 190 3.65 0.20 -5.16
CA ALA A 190 3.87 1.15 -4.06
C ALA A 190 2.54 1.75 -3.57
N VAL A 191 1.64 2.13 -4.48
CA VAL A 191 0.30 2.63 -4.14
C VAL A 191 -0.53 1.55 -3.41
N GLN A 192 -0.53 0.32 -3.91
CA GLN A 192 -1.24 -0.79 -3.27
C GLN A 192 -0.77 -1.05 -1.83
N LEU A 193 0.55 -1.01 -1.62
CA LEU A 193 1.16 -1.16 -0.29
C LEU A 193 0.80 0.03 0.61
N TYR A 194 0.88 1.25 0.09
CA TYR A 194 0.53 2.46 0.82
C TYR A 194 -0.94 2.46 1.29
N LEU A 195 -1.87 2.10 0.39
CA LEU A 195 -3.30 2.00 0.70
C LEU A 195 -3.64 0.81 1.61
N LYS A 196 -2.80 -0.24 1.63
CA LYS A 196 -2.96 -1.37 2.55
C LYS A 196 -2.71 -0.96 4.02
N LEU A 197 -1.92 0.09 4.25
CA LEU A 197 -1.62 0.63 5.58
C LEU A 197 -2.70 1.60 6.11
N LEU A 198 -3.69 1.96 5.29
CA LEU A 198 -4.82 2.77 5.73
C LEU A 198 -5.70 2.03 6.74
N ASP A 199 -6.29 2.79 7.67
CA ASP A 199 -7.38 2.32 8.52
C ASP A 199 -8.56 1.82 7.66
N SER A 200 -9.27 0.80 8.15
CA SER A 200 -10.35 0.16 7.39
C SER A 200 -11.48 1.12 7.02
N GLN A 201 -11.83 2.06 7.90
CA GLN A 201 -12.89 3.03 7.66
C GLN A 201 -12.49 4.04 6.58
N VAL A 202 -11.28 4.59 6.69
CA VAL A 202 -10.75 5.56 5.72
C VAL A 202 -10.50 4.90 4.37
N ARG A 203 -10.05 3.64 4.35
CA ARG A 203 -9.82 2.87 3.13
C ARG A 203 -11.13 2.62 2.37
N GLU A 204 -12.22 2.33 3.07
CA GLU A 204 -13.52 2.11 2.44
C GLU A 204 -14.14 3.42 1.92
N GLU A 205 -14.00 4.53 2.66
CA GLU A 205 -14.36 5.87 2.19
C GLU A 205 -13.60 6.22 0.91
N PHE A 206 -12.28 6.03 0.92
CA PHE A 206 -11.41 6.25 -0.23
C PHE A 206 -11.80 5.36 -1.43
N ARG A 207 -12.09 4.07 -1.20
CA ARG A 207 -12.50 3.14 -2.26
C ARG A 207 -13.75 3.63 -3.00
N ARG A 208 -14.78 4.02 -2.25
CA ARG A 208 -16.06 4.47 -2.81
C ARG A 208 -15.91 5.80 -3.54
N LEU A 209 -15.18 6.75 -2.95
CA LEU A 209 -14.88 8.02 -3.61
C LEU A 209 -14.09 7.79 -4.90
N LEU A 210 -13.04 6.97 -4.87
CA LEU A 210 -12.22 6.70 -6.06
C LEU A 210 -13.03 6.01 -7.16
N TYR A 211 -13.91 5.09 -6.79
CA TYR A 211 -14.84 4.45 -7.73
C TYR A 211 -15.77 5.48 -8.38
N PHE A 212 -16.41 6.33 -7.59
CA PHE A 212 -17.23 7.42 -8.10
C PHE A 212 -16.44 8.35 -9.03
N MET A 213 -15.22 8.72 -8.65
CA MET A 213 -14.34 9.53 -9.49
C MET A 213 -14.03 8.85 -10.84
N ALA A 214 -13.77 7.54 -10.84
CA ALA A 214 -13.52 6.80 -12.07
C ALA A 214 -14.75 6.74 -12.97
N VAL A 215 -15.94 6.41 -12.43
CA VAL A 215 -17.16 6.36 -13.23
C VAL A 215 -17.55 7.75 -13.75
N ALA A 216 -17.39 8.80 -12.94
CA ALA A 216 -17.63 10.18 -13.35
C ALA A 216 -16.63 10.70 -14.39
N ALA A 217 -15.36 10.29 -14.32
CA ALA A 217 -14.34 10.70 -15.27
C ALA A 217 -14.54 10.07 -16.65
N HIS A 218 -15.05 8.84 -16.73
CA HIS A 218 -15.24 8.10 -17.98
C HIS A 218 -16.65 8.23 -18.58
N ASN A 219 -17.59 8.87 -17.88
CA ASN A 219 -18.94 9.08 -18.41
C ASN A 219 -18.88 10.02 -19.63
N SER A 220 -19.31 9.53 -20.79
CA SER A 220 -19.30 10.29 -22.05
C SER A 220 -20.65 10.94 -22.38
N GLU A 221 -21.73 10.47 -21.76
CA GLU A 221 -23.10 10.95 -21.98
C GLU A 221 -23.36 12.24 -21.19
N LEU A 222 -22.94 12.27 -19.92
CA LEU A 222 -23.08 13.42 -19.05
C LEU A 222 -21.79 14.25 -19.02
N LYS A 223 -21.85 15.51 -19.48
CA LYS A 223 -20.77 16.48 -19.23
C LYS A 223 -20.95 17.21 -17.90
N LEU A 224 -19.97 17.08 -17.01
CA LEU A 224 -19.94 17.78 -15.72
C LEU A 224 -19.79 19.30 -15.89
N GLN A 225 -19.06 19.73 -16.94
CA GLN A 225 -18.94 21.13 -17.35
C GLN A 225 -18.90 21.22 -18.88
N LYS A 226 -19.59 22.21 -19.46
CA LYS A 226 -19.79 22.30 -20.93
C LYS A 226 -18.49 22.33 -21.75
N GLU A 227 -17.45 22.99 -21.21
CA GLU A 227 -16.19 23.26 -21.92
C GLU A 227 -14.98 22.51 -21.34
N SER A 228 -15.20 21.59 -20.39
CA SER A 228 -14.13 20.85 -19.74
C SER A 228 -14.29 19.34 -19.94
N ASP A 229 -13.16 18.64 -20.05
CA ASP A 229 -13.13 17.18 -19.96
C ASP A 229 -13.47 16.72 -18.52
N ASN A 230 -14.37 15.74 -18.40
CA ASN A 230 -14.86 15.22 -17.12
C ASN A 230 -13.72 14.75 -16.22
N ARG A 231 -12.74 14.06 -16.81
CA ARG A 231 -11.51 13.63 -16.15
C ARG A 231 -10.80 14.77 -15.43
N MET A 232 -10.71 15.92 -16.08
CA MET A 232 -10.05 17.11 -15.52
C MET A 232 -10.90 17.82 -14.48
N VAL A 233 -12.22 17.81 -14.63
CA VAL A 233 -13.15 18.34 -13.61
C VAL A 233 -13.06 17.50 -12.33
N VAL A 234 -13.19 16.18 -12.45
CA VAL A 234 -13.07 15.22 -11.33
C VAL A 234 -11.75 15.40 -10.59
N LYS A 235 -10.63 15.42 -11.33
CA LYS A 235 -9.30 15.65 -10.73
C LYS A 235 -9.28 16.95 -9.93
N ARG A 236 -9.73 18.07 -10.51
CA ARG A 236 -9.69 19.39 -9.84
C ARG A 236 -10.58 19.42 -8.60
N THR A 237 -11.76 18.82 -8.65
CA THR A 237 -12.72 18.80 -7.55
C THR A 237 -12.21 18.01 -6.35
N PHE A 238 -11.64 16.81 -6.57
CA PHE A 238 -11.31 15.88 -5.49
C PHE A 238 -9.83 15.83 -5.11
N CYS A 239 -8.93 16.46 -5.88
CA CYS A 239 -7.49 16.40 -5.62
C CYS A 239 -7.12 16.71 -4.17
N LYS A 240 -7.63 17.82 -3.61
CA LYS A 240 -7.32 18.23 -2.23
C LYS A 240 -7.89 17.31 -1.16
N ALA A 241 -9.00 16.64 -1.48
CA ALA A 241 -9.66 15.71 -0.57
C ALA A 241 -8.91 14.38 -0.47
N ILE A 242 -8.23 13.97 -1.54
CA ILE A 242 -7.42 12.75 -1.54
C ILE A 242 -6.01 13.06 -1.04
N ILE A 243 -5.32 14.03 -1.64
CA ILE A 243 -3.92 14.36 -1.34
C ILE A 243 -3.78 15.87 -1.17
N ASN A 244 -3.35 16.29 0.01
CA ASN A 244 -2.96 17.67 0.28
C ASN A 244 -1.53 17.71 0.81
N ASN A 245 -0.57 17.42 -0.07
CA ASN A 245 0.84 17.44 0.28
C ASN A 245 1.52 18.71 -0.23
N LYS A 246 2.03 19.54 0.69
CA LYS A 246 2.72 20.80 0.37
C LYS A 246 4.10 20.59 -0.24
N THR A 247 4.73 19.42 -0.03
CA THR A 247 6.06 19.12 -0.59
C THR A 247 5.99 18.67 -2.04
N LEU A 248 4.82 18.23 -2.49
CA LEU A 248 4.60 17.72 -3.84
C LEU A 248 4.24 18.85 -4.80
N SER A 249 4.95 18.94 -5.94
CA SER A 249 4.60 19.90 -6.99
C SER A 249 3.20 19.63 -7.55
N ARG A 250 2.49 20.68 -7.98
CA ARG A 250 1.13 20.54 -8.54
C ARG A 250 1.03 19.51 -9.67
N GLY A 251 2.02 19.45 -10.55
CA GLY A 251 2.06 18.48 -11.65
C GLY A 251 2.20 17.03 -11.17
N LYS A 252 3.02 16.79 -10.15
CA LYS A 252 3.18 15.46 -9.53
C LYS A 252 1.91 15.01 -8.79
N THR A 253 1.27 15.94 -8.06
CA THR A 253 -0.02 15.66 -7.41
C THR A 253 -1.08 15.31 -8.45
N ASP A 254 -1.17 16.10 -9.52
CA ASP A 254 -2.10 15.85 -10.62
C ASP A 254 -1.87 14.48 -11.27
N LEU A 255 -0.60 14.12 -11.53
CA LEU A 255 -0.23 12.83 -12.09
C LEU A 255 -0.66 11.67 -11.18
N LEU A 256 -0.43 11.79 -9.87
CA LEU A 256 -0.79 10.77 -8.90
C LEU A 256 -2.31 10.59 -8.80
N ILE A 257 -3.10 11.68 -8.77
CA ILE A 257 -4.56 11.60 -8.75
C ILE A 257 -5.10 10.94 -10.02
N LEU A 258 -4.58 11.34 -11.18
CA LEU A 258 -4.98 10.73 -12.46
C LEU A 258 -4.61 9.25 -12.52
N PHE A 259 -3.43 8.89 -12.02
CA PHE A 259 -2.99 7.50 -11.93
C PHE A 259 -3.93 6.66 -11.05
N LEU A 260 -4.34 7.17 -9.89
CA LEU A 260 -5.29 6.50 -8.99
C LEU A 260 -6.63 6.26 -9.67
N VAL A 261 -7.15 7.26 -10.39
CA VAL A 261 -8.44 7.17 -11.11
C VAL A 261 -8.36 6.14 -12.24
N ASP A 262 -7.25 6.11 -12.99
CA ASP A 262 -7.05 5.17 -14.11
C ASP A 262 -6.93 3.72 -13.64
N HIS A 263 -6.32 3.51 -12.48
CA HIS A 263 -6.06 2.19 -11.91
C HIS A 263 -7.02 1.85 -10.77
N GLN A 264 -8.21 2.46 -10.74
CA GLN A 264 -9.19 2.31 -9.64
C GLN A 264 -9.48 0.85 -9.28
N LYS A 265 -9.53 -0.04 -10.28
CA LYS A 265 -9.81 -1.48 -10.09
C LYS A 265 -8.65 -2.24 -9.46
N ASP A 266 -7.43 -1.70 -9.54
CA ASP A 266 -6.19 -2.39 -9.18
C ASP A 266 -5.53 -1.81 -7.93
N VAL A 267 -5.63 -0.51 -7.66
CA VAL A 267 -4.90 0.16 -6.57
C VAL A 267 -5.21 -0.37 -5.17
N LEU A 268 -6.36 -1.01 -4.96
CA LEU A 268 -6.74 -1.59 -3.65
C LEU A 268 -6.49 -3.10 -3.55
N LYS A 269 -6.02 -3.75 -4.63
CA LYS A 269 -5.64 -5.17 -4.63
C LYS A 269 -4.38 -5.39 -3.82
N ILE A 270 -4.22 -6.60 -3.29
CA ILE A 270 -3.00 -7.00 -2.59
C ILE A 270 -1.95 -7.40 -3.65
N PRO A 271 -0.75 -6.81 -3.64
CA PRO A 271 0.31 -7.20 -4.56
C PRO A 271 0.71 -8.67 -4.40
N GLY A 272 0.91 -9.39 -5.50
CA GLY A 272 1.35 -10.78 -5.48
C GLY A 272 2.74 -10.97 -4.83
N THR A 273 3.61 -9.96 -4.98
CA THR A 273 4.93 -9.87 -4.31
C THR A 273 4.78 -9.90 -2.80
N LEU A 274 3.89 -9.06 -2.24
CA LEU A 274 3.60 -9.03 -0.80
C LEU A 274 3.05 -10.36 -0.31
N HIS A 275 2.12 -10.96 -1.05
CA HIS A 275 1.55 -12.26 -0.69
C HIS A 275 2.63 -13.35 -0.59
N LYS A 276 3.57 -13.37 -1.55
CA LYS A 276 4.72 -14.29 -1.55
C LYS A 276 5.65 -14.02 -0.36
N MET A 277 5.99 -12.76 -0.08
CA MET A 277 6.85 -12.37 1.05
C MET A 277 6.25 -12.79 2.40
N VAL A 278 4.97 -12.51 2.61
CA VAL A 278 4.26 -12.90 3.83
C VAL A 278 4.16 -14.42 3.96
N SER A 279 3.78 -15.12 2.89
CA SER A 279 3.70 -16.59 2.91
C SER A 279 5.05 -17.22 3.28
N ASN A 280 6.14 -16.77 2.65
CA ASN A 280 7.49 -17.24 2.95
C ASN A 280 7.86 -16.98 4.42
N LYS A 281 7.58 -15.78 4.94
CA LYS A 281 7.87 -15.41 6.33
C LYS A 281 7.06 -16.23 7.33
N LEU A 282 5.77 -16.45 7.07
CA LEU A 282 4.92 -17.28 7.93
C LEU A 282 5.38 -18.74 7.96
N VAL A 283 5.72 -19.33 6.81
CA VAL A 283 6.26 -20.70 6.73
C VAL A 283 7.59 -20.82 7.49
N ALA A 284 8.46 -19.81 7.39
CA ALA A 284 9.71 -19.80 8.12
C ALA A 284 9.52 -19.71 9.65
N LEU A 285 8.58 -18.87 10.11
CA LEU A 285 8.20 -18.78 11.52
C LEU A 285 7.62 -20.09 12.05
N GLN A 286 6.76 -20.76 11.28
CA GLN A 286 6.22 -22.08 11.63
C GLN A 286 7.32 -23.15 11.74
N LYS A 287 8.40 -23.02 10.98
CA LYS A 287 9.57 -23.91 11.04
C LYS A 287 10.55 -23.55 12.17
N GLY A 288 10.21 -22.59 13.04
CA GLY A 288 11.05 -22.16 14.16
C GLY A 288 12.31 -21.40 13.75
N GLN A 289 12.34 -20.83 12.54
CA GLN A 289 13.44 -19.96 12.13
C GLN A 289 13.39 -18.63 12.90
N ASP A 290 14.57 -18.06 13.15
CA ASP A 290 14.71 -16.79 13.87
C ASP A 290 14.07 -15.62 13.07
N PRO A 291 13.11 -14.87 13.63
CA PRO A 291 12.47 -13.71 12.98
C PRO A 291 13.47 -12.70 12.40
N SER A 292 14.63 -12.54 13.03
CA SER A 292 15.69 -11.61 12.62
C SER A 292 16.50 -12.08 11.39
N LYS A 293 16.44 -13.38 11.05
CA LYS A 293 17.12 -13.97 9.89
C LYS A 293 16.19 -14.19 8.69
N ILE A 294 14.88 -14.00 8.87
CA ILE A 294 13.84 -14.29 7.85
C ILE A 294 13.53 -13.08 6.98
N THR A 295 13.95 -11.87 7.37
CA THR A 295 13.84 -10.69 6.50
C THR A 295 14.76 -10.91 5.31
N GLY A 296 14.21 -11.28 4.15
CA GLY A 296 14.95 -11.51 2.89
C GLY A 296 15.68 -10.27 2.34
N TYR A 297 15.79 -9.21 3.13
CA TYR A 297 16.60 -8.04 2.87
C TYR A 297 17.06 -7.43 4.19
N THR A 298 18.37 -7.42 4.42
CA THR A 298 18.99 -6.94 5.64
C THR A 298 19.66 -5.60 5.31
N PHE A 299 19.10 -4.47 5.74
CA PHE A 299 19.72 -3.15 5.51
C PHE A 299 21.04 -3.02 6.29
N CYS A 300 21.08 -3.54 7.52
CA CYS A 300 22.28 -3.63 8.36
C CYS A 300 22.50 -5.08 8.79
N GLN A 301 23.49 -5.76 8.23
CA GLN A 301 23.91 -7.07 8.71
C GLN A 301 24.71 -6.90 9.98
N LYS A 302 24.22 -7.44 11.10
CA LYS A 302 24.99 -7.50 12.33
C LYS A 302 26.19 -8.43 12.10
N LEU A 303 27.39 -7.85 12.04
CA LEU A 303 28.63 -8.62 12.01
C LEU A 303 28.73 -9.42 13.31
N ASP A 304 29.21 -10.65 13.20
CA ASP A 304 29.60 -11.39 14.39
C ASP A 304 30.85 -10.74 15.03
N GLU A 305 31.12 -11.04 16.31
CA GLU A 305 32.24 -10.42 17.02
C GLU A 305 33.60 -10.72 16.37
N ARG A 306 33.75 -11.89 15.75
CA ARG A 306 34.99 -12.29 15.09
C ARG A 306 35.18 -11.55 13.78
N GLU A 307 34.12 -11.43 12.99
CA GLU A 307 34.06 -10.71 11.72
C GLU A 307 34.28 -9.22 11.95
N TYR A 308 33.69 -8.64 13.00
CA TYR A 308 33.96 -7.27 13.40
C TYR A 308 35.43 -7.03 13.75
N ARG A 309 36.03 -7.89 14.59
CA ARG A 309 37.46 -7.78 14.95
C ARG A 309 38.35 -7.94 13.73
N SER A 310 38.10 -8.96 12.91
CA SER A 310 38.85 -9.23 11.67
C SER A 310 38.77 -8.06 10.68
N ASN A 311 37.57 -7.52 10.43
CA ASN A 311 37.39 -6.37 9.55
C ASN A 311 38.05 -5.11 10.13
N THR A 312 37.99 -4.90 11.44
CA THR A 312 38.64 -3.76 12.11
C THR A 312 40.16 -3.85 11.95
N GLU A 313 40.75 -5.02 12.22
CA GLU A 313 42.20 -5.23 12.08
C GLU A 313 42.65 -5.08 10.62
N LYS A 314 41.90 -5.67 9.68
CA LYS A 314 42.19 -5.57 8.26
C LYS A 314 42.09 -4.12 7.75
N THR A 315 40.97 -3.44 8.03
CA THR A 315 40.75 -2.06 7.59
C THR A 315 41.79 -1.12 8.20
N THR A 316 42.12 -1.28 9.49
CA THR A 316 43.17 -0.49 10.15
C THR A 316 44.51 -0.70 9.46
N LYS A 317 44.85 -1.96 9.13
CA LYS A 317 46.09 -2.28 8.43
C LYS A 317 46.14 -1.69 7.02
N ASP A 318 45.06 -1.78 6.26
CA ASP A 318 44.95 -1.27 4.89
C ASP A 318 45.03 0.27 4.85
N GLU A 319 44.39 0.96 5.81
CA GLU A 319 44.47 2.42 5.96
C GLU A 319 45.86 2.88 6.39
N LEU A 320 46.51 2.15 7.30
CA LEU A 320 47.89 2.43 7.70
C LEU A 320 48.87 2.24 6.53
N LEU A 321 48.68 1.21 5.69
CA LEU A 321 49.45 1.03 4.45
C LEU A 321 49.19 2.17 3.45
N SER A 322 47.93 2.59 3.31
CA SER A 322 47.55 3.71 2.43
C SER A 322 48.14 5.03 2.89
N LEU A 323 48.14 5.30 4.20
CA LEU A 323 48.81 6.45 4.80
C LEU A 323 50.32 6.42 4.54
N LEU A 324 50.95 5.26 4.72
CA LEU A 324 52.38 5.11 4.48
C LEU A 324 52.73 5.37 3.02
N LYS A 325 51.93 4.84 2.09
CA LYS A 325 52.06 5.08 0.65
C LYS A 325 51.87 6.56 0.31
N ALA A 326 50.86 7.21 0.89
CA ALA A 326 50.63 8.64 0.70
C ALA A 326 51.82 9.47 1.16
N ILE A 327 52.43 9.17 2.31
CA ILE A 327 53.63 9.87 2.81
C ILE A 327 54.84 9.61 1.91
N ASP A 328 55.01 8.38 1.40
CA ASP A 328 56.12 8.00 0.52
C ASP A 328 56.03 8.66 -0.87
N GLU A 329 54.82 8.74 -1.44
CA GLU A 329 54.57 9.24 -2.81
C GLU A 329 54.23 10.73 -2.90
N ASP A 330 54.01 11.44 -1.77
CA ASP A 330 53.60 12.85 -1.80
C ASP A 330 54.72 13.79 -2.26
N SER A 331 54.64 14.28 -3.51
CA SER A 331 55.59 15.24 -4.11
C SER A 331 55.66 16.62 -3.43
N LYS A 332 54.72 16.96 -2.53
CA LYS A 332 54.68 18.27 -1.85
C LYS A 332 55.49 18.30 -0.55
N LEU A 333 55.87 17.14 -0.02
CA LEU A 333 56.67 17.04 1.20
C LEU A 333 58.15 17.29 0.90
N SER A 334 58.80 18.12 1.71
CA SER A 334 60.26 18.23 1.69
C SER A 334 60.91 16.92 2.15
N ASP A 335 62.12 16.61 1.66
CA ASP A 335 62.83 15.37 2.03
C ASP A 335 63.07 15.25 3.55
N LYS A 336 63.24 16.38 4.23
CA LYS A 336 63.41 16.43 5.69
C LYS A 336 62.12 16.05 6.42
N GLU A 337 60.98 16.53 5.93
CA GLU A 337 59.66 16.23 6.52
C GLU A 337 59.22 14.80 6.21
N ARG A 338 59.46 14.31 4.99
CA ARG A 338 59.20 12.93 4.60
C ARG A 338 59.97 11.96 5.49
N LYS A 339 61.29 12.17 5.67
CA LYS A 339 62.11 11.35 6.58
C LYS A 339 61.61 11.40 8.03
N ARG A 340 61.15 12.56 8.51
CA ARG A 340 60.58 12.68 9.86
C ARG A 340 59.29 11.88 10.02
N LEU A 341 58.36 12.00 9.06
CA LEU A 341 57.06 11.30 9.11
C LEU A 341 57.22 9.78 8.95
N LEU A 342 58.09 9.33 8.03
CA LEU A 342 58.42 7.91 7.88
C LEU A 342 59.10 7.34 9.14
N GLY A 343 60.00 8.12 9.77
CA GLY A 343 60.62 7.72 11.04
C GLY A 343 59.62 7.62 12.20
N GLN A 344 58.66 8.54 12.27
CA GLN A 344 57.55 8.46 13.24
C GLN A 344 56.66 7.24 12.98
N PHE A 345 56.30 7.00 11.72
CA PHE A 345 55.50 5.84 11.34
C PHE A 345 56.21 4.52 11.67
N HIS A 346 57.50 4.39 11.35
CA HIS A 346 58.31 3.20 11.67
C HIS A 346 58.36 2.94 13.18
N SER A 347 58.46 4.01 13.99
CA SER A 347 58.51 3.89 15.45
C SER A 347 57.18 3.39 16.04
N SER A 348 56.06 3.79 15.46
CA SER A 348 54.72 3.41 15.93
C SER A 348 54.20 2.10 15.34
N ASN A 349 54.53 1.80 14.08
CA ASN A 349 53.99 0.67 13.33
C ASN A 349 55.09 -0.05 12.50
N PRO A 350 56.10 -0.66 13.15
CA PRO A 350 57.27 -1.22 12.48
C PRO A 350 56.95 -2.38 11.53
N SER A 351 55.98 -3.23 11.87
CA SER A 351 55.58 -4.38 11.05
C SER A 351 54.96 -3.97 9.71
N ILE A 352 54.13 -2.94 9.71
CA ILE A 352 53.48 -2.39 8.50
C ILE A 352 54.50 -1.66 7.64
N PHE A 353 55.42 -0.91 8.27
CA PHE A 353 56.53 -0.25 7.59
C PHE A 353 57.43 -1.25 6.84
N MET A 354 57.81 -2.34 7.52
CA MET A 354 58.61 -3.41 6.92
C MET A 354 57.86 -4.17 5.83
N GLN A 355 56.53 -4.31 5.93
CA GLN A 355 55.74 -4.91 4.86
C GLN A 355 55.72 -4.05 3.59
N TYR A 356 55.64 -2.72 3.72
CA TYR A 356 55.58 -1.81 2.56
C TYR A 356 56.97 -1.59 1.91
N PHE A 357 58.01 -1.40 2.73
CA PHE A 357 59.37 -1.17 2.23
C PHE A 357 60.19 -2.45 2.06
N GLY A 358 59.75 -3.59 2.59
CA GLY A 358 60.51 -4.85 2.59
C GLY A 358 61.00 -5.29 1.21
N ASP A 359 60.19 -5.06 0.16
CA ASP A 359 60.59 -5.34 -1.24
C ASP A 359 61.57 -4.32 -1.82
N ARG A 360 61.72 -3.14 -1.20
CA ARG A 360 62.67 -2.08 -1.60
C ARG A 360 63.99 -2.13 -0.82
N VAL A 361 64.03 -2.84 0.32
CA VAL A 361 65.24 -2.97 1.17
C VAL A 361 66.33 -3.84 0.53
N THR A 362 66.01 -4.66 -0.47
CA THR A 362 67.04 -5.38 -1.27
C THR A 362 67.86 -4.47 -2.20
N ASN A 363 67.46 -3.21 -2.43
CA ASN A 363 68.17 -2.28 -3.31
C ASN A 363 68.78 -1.05 -2.59
N MET A 364 68.82 -1.02 -1.25
CA MET A 364 69.45 0.07 -0.48
C MET A 364 70.69 -0.35 0.30
N CYS A 365 71.21 -1.57 0.08
CA CYS A 365 72.54 -1.98 0.52
C CYS A 365 73.48 -2.13 -0.68
N VAL A 366 73.90 -1.01 -1.27
CA VAL A 366 75.27 -0.75 -1.75
C VAL A 366 75.57 0.73 -1.53
#